data_AF-A0A2N5H5D1-F1
#
_entry.id   AF-A0A2N5H5D1-F1
#
_cell.length_a   1.000
_cell.length_b   1.000
_cell.length_c   1.000
_cell.angle_alpha   90.00
_cell.angle_beta   90.00
_cell.angle_gamma   90.00
#
_symmetry.space_group_name_H-M   'P 1'
#
loop_
_entity.id
_entity.type
_entity.pdbx_description
1 polymer ?
#
loop_
_entity_poly.entity_id
_entity_poly.type
_entity_poly.pdbx_seq_one_letter_code
_entity_poly.pdbx_strand_id
1 'polypeptide(L)'
;MKGKGVPALEEQPERREHPESVEFETIVANYINDVRKLIFSYVKNHQTMEDLTQEVFLSVYNNFQSFRGESSFKTWLFKIAVNRTKDYLKSWHCRYTTLTNYFQDKELGKTTENQLVDSLRIRS
;
A
#
# COMPACT_ATOMS: atom_id res chain seq x y z
N MET A 1 20.56 -5.89 58.42
CA MET A 1 20.49 -6.80 57.26
C MET A 1 20.01 -6.04 56.03
N LYS A 2 20.60 -6.38 54.88
CA LYS A 2 20.29 -5.91 53.52
C LYS A 2 18.96 -6.48 53.01
N GLY A 3 18.36 -5.78 52.06
CA GLY A 3 17.30 -6.29 51.15
C GLY A 3 16.20 -5.26 50.97
N LYS A 4 16.42 -4.19 50.19
CA LYS A 4 16.02 -4.10 48.77
C LYS A 4 14.52 -4.45 48.62
N GLY A 5 13.61 -3.48 48.68
CA GLY A 5 13.49 -2.45 47.66
C GLY A 5 12.77 -3.07 46.47
N VAL A 6 11.44 -3.10 46.54
CA VAL A 6 10.56 -3.49 45.44
C VAL A 6 10.98 -2.66 44.22
N PRO A 7 11.39 -3.27 43.09
CA PRO A 7 11.76 -2.50 41.92
C PRO A 7 10.51 -1.82 41.36
N ALA A 8 10.67 -0.53 41.18
CA ALA A 8 9.87 0.45 40.48
C ALA A 8 8.72 -0.11 39.62
N LEU A 9 7.54 0.42 39.92
CA LEU A 9 6.43 0.61 39.00
C LEU A 9 7.01 0.97 37.62
N GLU A 10 6.76 0.13 36.63
CA GLU A 10 6.91 0.47 35.22
C GLU A 10 5.98 1.66 34.93
N GLU A 11 6.52 2.86 35.05
CA GLU A 11 5.93 4.05 34.43
C GLU A 11 5.99 3.82 32.92
N GLN A 12 4.89 3.32 32.37
CA GLN A 12 4.68 3.29 30.93
C GLN A 12 4.74 4.73 30.41
N PRO A 13 5.57 5.02 29.39
CA PRO A 13 5.82 6.39 28.98
C PRO A 13 4.54 7.03 28.49
N GLU A 14 4.19 8.11 29.19
CA GLU A 14 3.33 9.22 28.80
C GLU A 14 3.03 9.22 27.29
N ARG A 15 1.84 8.70 26.93
CA ARG A 15 1.32 8.76 25.58
C ARG A 15 1.19 10.26 25.28
N ARG A 16 2.05 10.81 24.42
CA ARG A 16 1.95 12.21 23.99
C ARG A 16 0.60 12.43 23.32
N GLU A 17 -0.37 12.95 24.07
CA GLU A 17 -1.62 13.47 23.53
C GLU A 17 -1.26 14.68 22.66
N HIS A 18 -1.13 14.47 21.35
CA HIS A 18 -1.00 15.57 20.40
C HIS A 18 -2.41 16.16 20.19
N PRO A 19 -2.70 17.40 20.59
CA PRO A 19 -4.05 17.96 20.42
C PRO A 19 -4.52 18.02 18.94
N GLU A 20 -3.61 17.93 17.97
CA GLU A 20 -3.92 17.74 16.54
C GLU A 20 -4.48 16.33 16.20
N SER A 21 -4.25 15.31 17.04
CA SER A 21 -4.67 13.93 16.75
C SER A 21 -6.18 13.76 16.82
N VAL A 22 -6.85 14.42 17.76
CA VAL A 22 -8.31 14.33 17.96
C VAL A 22 -9.08 14.95 16.78
N GLU A 23 -8.59 16.08 16.27
CA GLU A 23 -9.17 16.72 15.08
C GLU A 23 -8.97 15.83 13.84
N PHE A 24 -7.77 15.25 13.69
CA PHE A 24 -7.49 14.34 12.59
C PHE A 24 -8.30 13.04 12.66
N GLU A 25 -8.49 12.45 13.84
CA GLU A 25 -9.35 11.27 14.04
C GLU A 25 -10.78 11.54 13.57
N THR A 26 -11.30 12.73 13.86
CA THR A 26 -12.63 13.16 13.40
C THR A 26 -12.68 13.24 11.87
N ILE A 27 -11.64 13.79 11.24
CA ILE A 27 -11.52 13.83 9.78
C ILE A 27 -11.51 12.40 9.20
N VAL A 28 -10.69 11.51 9.76
CA VAL A 28 -10.62 10.11 9.32
C VAL A 28 -12.00 9.46 9.43
N ALA A 29 -12.66 9.56 10.59
CA ALA A 29 -13.98 8.98 10.81
C ALA A 29 -15.01 9.47 9.79
N ASN A 30 -14.97 10.75 9.44
CA ASN A 30 -15.91 11.36 8.49
C ASN A 30 -15.71 10.89 7.04
N TYR A 31 -14.46 10.62 6.62
CA TYR A 31 -14.15 10.36 5.21
C TYR A 31 -13.69 8.94 4.90
N ILE A 32 -13.38 8.10 5.90
CA ILE A 32 -12.82 6.76 5.69
C ILE A 32 -13.70 5.90 4.78
N ASN A 33 -15.02 5.90 4.99
CA ASN A 33 -15.94 5.10 4.20
C ASN A 33 -16.02 5.56 2.74
N ASP A 34 -15.97 6.87 2.51
CA ASP A 34 -15.98 7.46 1.17
C ASP A 34 -14.69 7.14 0.41
N VAL A 35 -13.54 7.25 1.08
CA VAL A 35 -12.22 6.91 0.52
C VAL A 35 -12.13 5.41 0.22
N ARG A 36 -12.57 4.55 1.15
CA ARG A 36 -12.61 3.09 0.95
C ARG A 36 -13.45 2.72 -0.27
N LYS A 37 -14.67 3.27 -0.39
CA LYS A 37 -15.55 3.03 -1.56
C LYS A 37 -14.89 3.46 -2.87
N LEU A 38 -14.26 4.63 -2.87
CA LEU A 38 -13.54 5.13 -4.02
C LEU A 38 -12.41 4.17 -4.41
N ILE A 39 -11.51 3.83 -3.49
CA ILE A 39 -10.37 2.95 -3.76
C ILE A 39 -10.85 1.57 -4.20
N PHE A 40 -11.84 0.99 -3.52
CA PHE A 40 -12.43 -0.29 -3.89
C PHE A 40 -12.99 -0.29 -5.31
N SER A 41 -13.52 0.84 -5.79
CA SER A 41 -14.02 0.96 -7.16
C SER A 41 -12.91 0.76 -8.22
N TYR A 42 -11.65 1.02 -7.88
CA TYR A 42 -10.48 0.81 -8.74
C TYR A 42 -9.86 -0.58 -8.56
N VAL A 43 -9.63 -1.03 -7.32
CA VAL A 43 -8.81 -2.23 -7.07
C VAL A 43 -9.62 -3.52 -6.92
N LYS A 44 -10.92 -3.42 -6.58
CA LYS A 44 -11.84 -4.57 -6.39
C LYS A 44 -11.30 -5.66 -5.44
N ASN A 45 -10.41 -5.30 -4.54
CA ASN A 45 -9.79 -6.17 -3.54
C ASN A 45 -9.86 -5.50 -2.17
N HIS A 46 -10.40 -6.19 -1.17
CA HIS A 46 -10.59 -5.64 0.17
C HIS A 46 -9.27 -5.37 0.90
N GLN A 47 -8.32 -6.30 0.86
CA GLN A 47 -7.04 -6.14 1.54
C GLN A 47 -6.26 -4.94 0.97
N THR A 48 -6.11 -4.89 -0.34
CA THR A 48 -5.44 -3.77 -1.03
C THR A 48 -6.15 -2.44 -0.78
N MET A 49 -7.48 -2.45 -0.70
CA MET A 49 -8.24 -1.25 -0.38
C MET A 49 -7.91 -0.73 1.03
N GLU A 50 -7.83 -1.61 2.03
CA GLU A 50 -7.48 -1.23 3.40
C GLU A 50 -6.07 -0.67 3.46
N ASP A 51 -5.10 -1.35 2.83
CA ASP A 51 -3.70 -0.91 2.80
C ASP A 51 -3.56 0.48 2.15
N LEU A 52 -4.17 0.68 0.97
CA LEU A 52 -4.16 1.97 0.27
C LEU A 52 -4.89 3.06 1.05
N THR A 53 -5.99 2.72 1.73
CA THR A 53 -6.73 3.69 2.56
C THR A 53 -5.83 4.23 3.66
N GLN A 54 -5.06 3.36 4.32
CA GLN A 54 -4.10 3.78 5.34
C GLN A 54 -3.02 4.69 4.75
N GLU A 55 -2.42 4.31 3.62
CA GLU A 55 -1.41 5.15 2.94
C GLU A 55 -1.96 6.53 2.57
N VAL A 56 -3.22 6.61 2.14
CA VAL A 56 -3.88 7.88 1.82
C VAL A 56 -3.98 8.76 3.06
N PHE A 57 -4.51 8.25 4.18
CA PHE A 57 -4.64 9.05 5.39
C PHE A 57 -3.29 9.42 6.02
N LEU A 58 -2.28 8.56 5.94
CA LEU A 58 -0.90 8.91 6.32
C LEU A 58 -0.35 10.04 5.44
N SER A 59 -0.58 9.97 4.12
CA SER A 59 -0.18 11.04 3.19
C SER A 59 -0.91 12.35 3.49
N VAL A 60 -2.19 12.29 3.86
CA VAL A 60 -3.00 13.45 4.22
C VAL A 60 -2.48 14.07 5.51
N TYR A 61 -2.23 13.26 6.54
CA TYR A 61 -1.66 13.72 7.81
C TYR A 61 -0.34 14.47 7.59
N ASN A 62 0.59 13.87 6.84
CA ASN A 62 1.89 14.47 6.56
C ASN A 62 1.83 15.75 5.71
N ASN A 63 0.77 15.91 4.90
CA ASN A 63 0.62 17.06 4.01
C ASN A 63 -0.50 18.00 4.45
N PHE A 64 -1.05 17.86 5.65
CA PHE A 64 -2.22 18.61 6.09
C PHE A 64 -1.96 20.13 6.05
N GLN A 65 -0.78 20.56 6.50
CA GLN A 65 -0.34 21.96 6.47
C GLN A 65 -0.21 22.54 5.05
N SER A 66 -0.12 21.70 4.02
CA SER A 66 -0.06 22.13 2.61
C SER A 66 -1.43 22.45 2.01
N PHE A 67 -2.52 22.13 2.72
CA PHE A 67 -3.87 22.40 2.25
C PHE A 67 -4.18 23.90 2.35
N ARG A 68 -4.17 24.59 1.19
CA ARG A 68 -4.37 26.05 1.09
C ARG A 68 -5.83 26.51 1.14
N GLY A 69 -6.80 25.60 1.21
CA GLY A 69 -8.23 25.95 1.23
C GLY A 69 -8.81 26.44 -0.12
N GLU A 70 -8.05 26.34 -1.22
CA GLU A 70 -8.51 26.73 -2.58
C GLU A 70 -9.62 25.80 -3.15
N SER A 71 -9.86 24.68 -2.49
CA SER A 71 -10.94 23.73 -2.81
C SER A 71 -11.48 23.11 -1.53
N SER A 72 -12.61 22.40 -1.60
CA SER A 72 -13.10 21.67 -0.42
C SER A 72 -12.08 20.62 0.03
N PHE A 73 -12.00 20.38 1.35
CA PHE A 73 -11.13 19.34 1.90
C PHE A 73 -11.40 17.97 1.25
N LYS A 74 -12.69 17.64 1.03
CA LYS A 74 -13.10 16.40 0.33
C LYS A 74 -12.49 16.30 -1.06
N THR A 75 -12.50 17.38 -1.84
CA THR A 75 -11.89 17.41 -3.17
C THR A 75 -10.38 17.17 -3.12
N TRP A 76 -9.69 17.82 -2.19
CA TRP A 76 -8.25 17.66 -2.00
C TRP A 76 -7.88 16.24 -1.55
N LEU A 77 -8.60 15.70 -0.57
CA LEU A 77 -8.47 14.30 -0.12
C LEU A 77 -8.66 13.31 -1.27
N PHE A 78 -9.72 13.49 -2.07
CA PHE A 78 -10.01 12.59 -3.19
C PHE A 78 -8.92 12.66 -4.27
N LYS A 79 -8.32 13.83 -4.52
CA LYS A 79 -7.16 13.94 -5.41
C LYS A 79 -5.99 13.07 -4.91
N ILE A 80 -5.66 13.13 -3.63
CA ILE A 80 -4.62 12.29 -3.03
C ILE A 80 -4.96 10.80 -3.18
N ALA A 81 -6.20 10.42 -2.85
CA ALA A 81 -6.66 9.04 -2.93
C ALA A 81 -6.58 8.47 -4.37
N VAL A 82 -7.06 9.24 -5.35
CA VAL A 82 -7.01 8.84 -6.76
C VAL A 82 -5.56 8.71 -7.24
N ASN A 83 -4.70 9.67 -6.90
CA ASN A 83 -3.30 9.62 -7.32
C ASN A 83 -2.60 8.40 -6.73
N ARG A 84 -2.73 8.16 -5.42
CA ARG A 84 -2.13 6.99 -4.75
C ARG A 84 -2.61 5.67 -5.36
N THR A 85 -3.92 5.55 -5.61
CA THR A 85 -4.51 4.36 -6.21
C THR A 85 -4.02 4.13 -7.64
N LYS A 86 -3.93 5.18 -8.45
CA LYS A 86 -3.39 5.09 -9.81
C LYS A 86 -1.92 4.68 -9.82
N ASP A 87 -1.12 5.21 -8.90
CA ASP A 87 0.29 4.88 -8.81
C ASP A 87 0.49 3.42 -8.37
N TYR A 88 -0.34 2.93 -7.44
CA TYR A 88 -0.40 1.51 -7.10
C TYR A 88 -0.73 0.64 -8.32
N LEU A 89 -1.77 0.99 -9.09
CA LEU A 89 -2.18 0.22 -10.27
C LEU A 89 -1.11 0.22 -11.37
N LYS A 90 -0.43 1.35 -11.60
CA LYS A 90 0.69 1.44 -12.54
C LYS A 90 1.86 0.56 -12.10
N SER A 91 2.20 0.61 -10.82
CA SER A 91 3.27 -0.23 -10.24
C SER A 91 2.91 -1.71 -10.36
N TRP A 92 1.68 -2.09 -10.02
CA TRP A 92 1.19 -3.46 -10.17
C TRP A 92 1.22 -3.94 -11.63
N HIS A 93 0.74 -3.12 -12.58
CA HIS A 93 0.79 -3.45 -14.00
C HIS A 93 2.24 -3.61 -14.49
N CYS A 94 3.14 -2.72 -14.09
CA CYS A 94 4.56 -2.83 -14.44
C CYS A 94 5.19 -4.13 -13.89
N ARG A 95 4.89 -4.48 -12.64
CA ARG A 95 5.37 -5.73 -12.01
C ARG A 95 4.80 -6.97 -12.69
N TYR A 96 3.51 -6.97 -13.03
CA TYR A 96 2.87 -8.08 -13.73
C TYR A 96 3.40 -8.23 -15.16
N THR A 97 3.50 -7.15 -15.93
CA THR A 97 4.05 -7.18 -17.30
C THR A 97 5.49 -7.70 -17.30
N THR A 98 6.32 -7.27 -16.35
CA THR A 98 7.69 -7.78 -16.21
C THR A 98 7.72 -9.28 -15.88
N LEU A 99 6.86 -9.74 -14.95
CA LEU A 99 6.75 -11.16 -14.60
C LEU A 99 6.24 -11.99 -15.78
N THR A 100 5.19 -11.54 -16.45
CA THR A 100 4.62 -12.23 -17.61
C THR A 100 5.65 -12.34 -18.73
N ASN A 101 6.38 -11.28 -19.06
CA ASN A 101 7.46 -11.33 -20.05
C ASN A 101 8.56 -12.33 -19.63
N TYR A 102 8.95 -12.34 -18.36
CA TYR A 102 9.91 -13.31 -17.84
C TYR A 102 9.43 -14.76 -17.97
N PHE A 103 8.15 -15.04 -17.67
CA PHE A 103 7.58 -16.37 -17.86
C PHE A 103 7.49 -16.75 -19.35
N GLN A 104 7.16 -15.80 -20.22
CA GLN A 104 7.04 -16.01 -21.66
C GLN A 104 8.41 -16.29 -22.31
N ASP A 105 9.46 -15.59 -21.89
CA ASP A 105 10.84 -15.85 -22.30
C ASP A 105 11.33 -17.23 -21.81
N LYS A 106 10.94 -17.64 -20.60
CA LYS A 106 11.31 -18.95 -20.05
C LYS A 106 10.63 -20.13 -20.75
N GLU A 107 9.44 -19.94 -21.32
CA GLU A 107 8.74 -20.97 -22.09
C GLU A 107 9.25 -21.04 -23.54
N LEU A 108 9.67 -19.93 -24.17
CA LEU A 108 10.32 -19.97 -25.49
C LEU A 108 11.70 -20.65 -25.49
N GLY A 109 12.39 -20.66 -24.33
CA GLY A 109 13.68 -21.34 -24.16
C GLY A 109 13.62 -22.87 -24.12
N LYS A 110 12.42 -23.49 -24.17
CA LYS A 110 12.26 -24.96 -24.11
C LYS A 110 11.98 -25.63 -25.45
N THR A 111 11.84 -24.92 -26.57
CA THR A 111 11.31 -25.53 -27.80
C THR A 111 12.25 -25.59 -29.00
N THR A 112 13.43 -24.96 -28.99
CA THR A 112 14.36 -25.08 -30.15
C THR A 112 15.52 -26.03 -29.92
N GLU A 113 16.07 -26.12 -28.70
CA GLU A 113 17.14 -27.09 -28.43
C GLU A 113 16.59 -28.51 -28.25
N ASN A 114 15.52 -28.72 -27.47
CA ASN A 114 15.00 -30.07 -27.20
C ASN A 114 14.46 -30.82 -28.43
N GLN A 115 13.94 -30.12 -29.45
CA GLN A 115 13.47 -30.77 -30.68
C GLN A 115 14.62 -31.19 -31.63
N LEU A 116 15.81 -30.61 -31.49
CA LEU A 116 16.99 -31.03 -32.24
C LEU A 116 17.69 -32.23 -31.59
N VAL A 117 17.68 -32.32 -30.26
CA VAL A 117 18.29 -33.48 -29.56
C VAL A 117 17.45 -34.75 -29.72
N ASP A 118 16.12 -34.64 -29.76
CA ASP A 118 15.24 -35.80 -29.97
C ASP A 118 15.27 -36.32 -31.42
N SER A 119 15.51 -35.45 -32.42
CA SER A 119 15.66 -35.88 -33.82
C SER A 119 17.02 -36.52 -34.11
N LEU A 120 18.05 -36.25 -33.31
CA LEU A 120 19.38 -36.87 -33.41
C LEU A 120 19.50 -38.21 -32.65
N ARG A 121 18.49 -38.59 -31.84
CA ARG A 121 18.52 -39.83 -31.05
C ARG A 121 17.90 -41.06 -31.74
N ILE A 122 17.25 -40.90 -32.91
CA ILE A 122 16.59 -42.00 -33.64
C ILE A 122 17.51 -42.65 -34.70
N ARG A 123 18.78 -42.21 -34.82
CA ARG A 123 19.74 -42.75 -35.80
C ARG A 123 21.07 -43.17 -35.17
N SER A 124 21.03 -44.09 -34.20
CA SER A 124 22.14 -44.98 -33.81
C SER A 124 21.58 -46.29 -33.27
#